data_AF-A0A971IFY3-F1
#
_entry.id   AF-A0A971IFY3-F1
#
_cell.length_a   1.000
_cell.length_b   1.000
_cell.length_c   1.000
_cell.angle_alpha   90.00
_cell.angle_beta   90.00
_cell.angle_gamma   90.00
#
_symmetry.space_group_name_H-M   'P 1'
#
loop_
_entity.id
_entity.type
_entity.pdbx_description
1 polymer ?
#
loop_
_entity_poly.entity_id
_entity_poly.type
_entity_poly.pdbx_seq_one_letter_code
_entity_poly.pdbx_strand_id
1 'polypeptide(L)'
;MMVIRLRLALILAAGTTTVAALSLAPPGLAARSAVVTRGLDYLHAVQRSDGRFQDPAFTPWGVLAIAASGEDPTGSAWGGAGKSPVGYLESLDLDAHATQGATGNAPAYYAKMILAYVAAGRRASLKAAGRGRTDLVAKLLSFRRGDGRFSPAPTAPGIAAVNTTTWAIIALCAAQAESSVRADAVAWLRGQQLPDGGFSSNARDSGSSAVSDVDDTAAAIQALVAGGTDVKHRTLTDARAYLKSAQRPDGGFSSSRNGGYTYSESTAWAIQAILALGENPQSSAWSIRGNTPHSALAQLQTASGAFSHRKDTLALPILSTTQSLVAANGRSFASWPRGGGTWVRPFAAAPRVTRLAPAHGSVQSSRKISVRAAYQDPAGGTGVKASGVRLTVDGHDMTRKARITDSSLSVNLTGAALGAHKITLRVADRAGNVRSVTHTVTVGRSGGANEEPAGVAGEDGRAGGSDDVVRGEVDGRAHSDGESRPASRAPDDEGPPTARLPDAGTAADPVTPAEPETSSPAGVAAQESSGRQEPADHDASQTVKPDAHGQKNLLFLLGLALASAAGGFGLASSQHARIGAAAQRLRETAPFDR
;
A
#
# COMPACT_ATOMS: atom_id res chain seq x y z
N MET A 1 -56.12 -42.83 -66.16
CA MET A 1 -55.18 -43.76 -65.50
C MET A 1 -54.39 -42.95 -64.47
N MET A 2 -54.79 -42.91 -63.21
CA MET A 2 -54.61 -43.94 -62.17
C MET A 2 -53.26 -43.76 -61.43
N VAL A 3 -53.35 -43.16 -60.22
CA VAL A 3 -52.68 -43.58 -58.95
C VAL A 3 -51.20 -43.08 -58.83
N ILE A 4 -50.70 -42.42 -57.77
CA ILE A 4 -50.70 -42.73 -56.31
C ILE A 4 -50.53 -41.44 -55.45
N ARG A 5 -51.18 -41.46 -54.29
CA ARG A 5 -51.16 -40.47 -53.19
C ARG A 5 -49.96 -40.67 -52.25
N LEU A 6 -49.41 -39.62 -51.66
CA LEU A 6 -49.24 -39.52 -50.20
C LEU A 6 -48.96 -38.07 -49.78
N ARG A 7 -49.85 -37.52 -48.94
CA ARG A 7 -49.64 -36.26 -48.20
C ARG A 7 -48.94 -36.62 -46.89
N LEU A 8 -47.74 -36.09 -46.65
CA LEU A 8 -47.09 -36.17 -45.35
C LEU A 8 -47.42 -34.91 -44.55
N ALA A 9 -47.96 -35.12 -43.35
CA ALA A 9 -48.25 -34.08 -42.37
C ALA A 9 -46.95 -33.53 -41.78
N LEU A 10 -46.78 -32.21 -41.83
CA LEU A 10 -45.71 -31.51 -41.10
C LEU A 10 -46.24 -31.16 -39.70
N ILE A 11 -45.71 -31.84 -38.69
CA ILE A 11 -45.98 -31.55 -37.28
C ILE A 11 -45.27 -30.23 -36.93
N LEU A 12 -46.05 -29.20 -36.63
CA LEU A 12 -45.57 -27.90 -36.15
C LEU A 12 -45.30 -28.02 -34.64
N ALA A 13 -44.05 -28.29 -34.26
CA ALA A 13 -43.62 -28.21 -32.87
C ALA A 13 -43.39 -26.73 -32.50
N ALA A 14 -44.30 -26.16 -31.72
CA ALA A 14 -44.15 -24.85 -31.11
C ALA A 14 -43.07 -24.92 -30.01
N GLY A 15 -41.83 -24.59 -30.36
CA GLY A 15 -40.76 -24.36 -29.40
C GLY A 15 -40.86 -22.94 -28.85
N THR A 16 -41.36 -22.79 -27.63
CA THR A 16 -41.23 -21.55 -26.85
C THR A 16 -39.77 -21.35 -26.47
N THR A 17 -39.04 -20.55 -27.24
CA THR A 17 -37.76 -19.99 -26.81
C THR A 17 -38.04 -18.93 -25.75
N THR A 18 -37.98 -19.34 -24.48
CA THR A 18 -37.72 -18.40 -23.39
C THR A 18 -36.35 -17.78 -23.63
N VAL A 19 -36.33 -16.59 -24.23
CA VAL A 19 -35.18 -15.70 -24.14
C VAL A 19 -35.08 -15.34 -22.66
N ALA A 20 -34.20 -16.02 -21.94
CA ALA A 20 -33.74 -15.54 -20.65
C ALA A 20 -33.08 -14.20 -20.93
N ALA A 21 -33.82 -13.10 -20.71
CA ALA A 21 -33.21 -11.80 -20.57
C ALA A 21 -32.21 -11.94 -19.42
N LEU A 22 -30.92 -12.05 -19.75
CA LEU A 22 -29.87 -11.73 -18.81
C LEU A 22 -30.17 -10.28 -18.44
N SER A 23 -30.79 -10.10 -17.27
CA SER A 23 -30.71 -8.85 -16.55
C SER A 23 -29.22 -8.62 -16.33
N LEU A 24 -28.59 -7.88 -17.25
CA LEU A 24 -27.38 -7.16 -16.96
C LEU A 24 -27.78 -6.28 -15.80
N ALA A 25 -27.42 -6.71 -14.58
CA ALA A 25 -27.36 -5.81 -13.46
C ALA A 25 -26.68 -4.53 -13.97
N PRO A 26 -27.15 -3.33 -13.56
CA PRO A 26 -26.38 -2.12 -13.82
C PRO A 26 -24.92 -2.41 -13.43
N PRO A 27 -23.90 -1.86 -14.10
CA PRO A 27 -22.51 -2.10 -13.75
C PRO A 27 -22.26 -1.67 -12.31
N GLY A 28 -22.59 -2.56 -11.39
CA GLY A 28 -22.26 -2.49 -10.00
C GLY A 28 -20.76 -2.67 -10.00
N LEU A 29 -20.07 -1.72 -9.37
CA LEU A 29 -18.67 -1.85 -9.00
C LEU A 29 -18.41 -3.31 -8.62
N ALA A 30 -17.69 -4.04 -9.49
CA ALA A 30 -17.38 -5.43 -9.24
C ALA A 30 -16.82 -5.53 -7.81
N ALA A 31 -17.36 -6.45 -7.02
CA ALA A 31 -16.92 -6.61 -5.65
C ALA A 31 -15.40 -6.83 -5.64
N ARG A 32 -14.68 -6.12 -4.76
CA ARG A 32 -13.23 -6.26 -4.62
C ARG A 32 -12.87 -7.73 -4.37
N SER A 33 -11.78 -8.20 -4.96
CA SER A 33 -11.29 -9.54 -4.69
C SER A 33 -10.84 -9.66 -3.22
N ALA A 34 -10.95 -10.87 -2.66
CA ALA A 34 -10.50 -11.15 -1.29
C ALA A 34 -9.00 -10.83 -1.09
N VAL A 35 -8.19 -10.97 -2.15
CA VAL A 35 -6.76 -10.62 -2.13
C VAL A 35 -6.58 -9.13 -1.86
N VAL A 36 -7.37 -8.29 -2.54
CA VAL A 36 -7.32 -6.83 -2.35
C VAL A 36 -7.85 -6.44 -0.97
N THR A 37 -9.02 -6.94 -0.56
CA THR A 37 -9.60 -6.57 0.74
C THR A 37 -8.74 -6.99 1.92
N ARG A 38 -8.10 -8.17 1.87
CA ARG A 38 -7.15 -8.60 2.92
C ARG A 38 -5.88 -7.75 2.96
N GLY A 39 -5.38 -7.29 1.82
CA GLY A 39 -4.25 -6.37 1.79
C GLY A 39 -4.63 -5.00 2.39
N LEU A 40 -5.82 -4.48 2.08
CA LEU A 40 -6.33 -3.26 2.71
C LEU A 40 -6.55 -3.43 4.22
N ASP A 41 -7.03 -4.60 4.65
CA ASP A 41 -7.18 -4.96 6.06
C ASP A 41 -5.85 -4.87 6.81
N TYR A 42 -4.78 -5.42 6.23
CA TYR A 42 -3.42 -5.29 6.73
C TYR A 42 -2.97 -3.82 6.78
N LEU A 43 -3.19 -3.05 5.71
CA LEU A 43 -2.80 -1.65 5.66
C LEU A 43 -3.51 -0.82 6.75
N HIS A 44 -4.79 -1.03 7.01
CA HIS A 44 -5.48 -0.38 8.13
C HIS A 44 -4.84 -0.71 9.48
N ALA A 45 -4.43 -1.97 9.70
CA ALA A 45 -3.86 -2.41 10.97
C ALA A 45 -2.48 -1.79 11.26
N VAL A 46 -1.71 -1.47 10.22
CA VAL A 46 -0.33 -0.95 10.32
C VAL A 46 -0.21 0.54 10.08
N GLN A 47 -1.29 1.22 9.66
CA GLN A 47 -1.33 2.66 9.56
C GLN A 47 -1.19 3.29 10.96
N ARG A 48 -0.30 4.28 11.09
CA ARG A 48 -0.12 5.02 12.35
C ARG A 48 -1.09 6.20 12.43
N SER A 49 -1.33 6.69 13.65
CA SER A 49 -2.23 7.84 13.90
C SER A 49 -1.76 9.15 13.27
N ASP A 50 -0.45 9.29 13.01
CA ASP A 50 0.08 10.44 12.25
C ASP A 50 -0.09 10.29 10.73
N GLY A 51 -0.74 9.21 10.27
CA GLY A 51 -1.07 8.92 8.88
C GLY A 51 -0.03 8.11 8.11
N ARG A 52 1.18 7.92 8.67
CA ARG A 52 2.27 7.25 7.95
C ARG A 52 2.15 5.72 7.96
N PHE A 53 2.82 5.10 6.99
CA PHE A 53 3.08 3.66 6.96
C PHE A 53 4.55 3.37 7.28
N GLN A 54 4.84 2.97 8.52
CA GLN A 54 6.21 2.70 8.99
C GLN A 54 7.19 3.86 8.73
N ASP A 55 8.15 3.66 7.82
CA ASP A 55 9.10 4.68 7.37
C ASP A 55 8.39 5.70 6.46
N PRO A 56 8.66 7.01 6.61
CA PRO A 56 8.08 8.04 5.75
C PRO A 56 8.17 7.73 4.25
N ALA A 57 9.26 7.09 3.80
CA ALA A 57 9.50 6.72 2.41
C ALA A 57 8.50 5.68 1.86
N PHE A 58 7.81 4.93 2.72
CA PHE A 58 6.79 3.96 2.29
C PHE A 58 5.39 4.56 2.21
N THR A 59 5.16 5.75 2.77
CA THR A 59 3.82 6.35 2.76
C THR A 59 3.29 6.66 1.34
N PRO A 60 4.11 7.13 0.38
CA PRO A 60 3.69 7.27 -1.01
C PRO A 60 3.17 5.96 -1.63
N TRP A 61 3.78 4.82 -1.27
CA TRP A 61 3.31 3.49 -1.71
C TRP A 61 1.96 3.13 -1.11
N GLY A 62 1.74 3.47 0.16
CA GLY A 62 0.43 3.34 0.81
C GLY A 62 -0.65 4.12 0.06
N VAL A 63 -0.39 5.40 -0.26
CA VAL A 63 -1.30 6.24 -1.05
C VAL A 63 -1.62 5.59 -2.40
N LEU A 64 -0.62 5.08 -3.11
CA LEU A 64 -0.80 4.39 -4.39
C LEU A 64 -1.66 3.13 -4.25
N ALA A 65 -1.42 2.29 -3.25
CA ALA A 65 -2.19 1.07 -3.04
C ALA A 65 -3.66 1.33 -2.71
N ILE A 66 -3.92 2.33 -1.86
CA ILE A 66 -5.27 2.78 -1.48
C ILE A 66 -6.02 3.30 -2.71
N ALA A 67 -5.39 4.22 -3.45
CA ALA A 67 -5.99 4.80 -4.66
C ALA A 67 -6.17 3.77 -5.78
N ALA A 68 -5.24 2.82 -5.95
CA ALA A 68 -5.37 1.72 -6.90
C ALA A 68 -6.58 0.84 -6.60
N SER A 69 -6.90 0.68 -5.31
CA SER A 69 -8.08 -0.04 -4.79
C SER A 69 -9.38 0.78 -4.86
N GLY A 70 -9.32 1.99 -5.44
CA GLY A 70 -10.44 2.91 -5.60
C GLY A 70 -10.87 3.64 -4.33
N GLU A 71 -10.09 3.56 -3.24
CA GLU A 71 -10.40 4.31 -2.01
C GLU A 71 -9.74 5.68 -2.00
N ASP A 72 -10.35 6.61 -1.27
CA ASP A 72 -9.82 7.95 -1.09
C ASP A 72 -8.69 7.95 -0.03
N PRO A 73 -7.41 8.15 -0.43
CA PRO A 73 -6.29 8.21 0.52
C PRO A 73 -6.24 9.54 1.30
N THR A 74 -7.14 10.49 1.00
CA THR A 74 -7.28 11.75 1.74
C THR A 74 -8.36 11.68 2.82
N GLY A 75 -9.31 10.74 2.67
CA GLY A 75 -10.51 10.64 3.49
C GLY A 75 -10.30 10.01 4.87
N SER A 76 -11.24 10.25 5.79
CA SER A 76 -11.17 9.83 7.20
C SER A 76 -11.20 8.32 7.44
N ALA A 77 -11.58 7.52 6.43
CA ALA A 77 -11.44 6.07 6.49
C ALA A 77 -9.97 5.64 6.63
N TRP A 78 -9.04 6.45 6.10
CA TRP A 78 -7.61 6.29 6.25
C TRP A 78 -7.09 7.37 7.21
N GLY A 79 -6.58 6.97 8.37
CA GLY A 79 -6.10 7.87 9.42
C GLY A 79 -6.93 7.89 10.70
N GLY A 80 -8.19 7.43 10.65
CA GLY A 80 -9.08 7.38 11.80
C GLY A 80 -9.26 8.76 12.45
N ALA A 81 -8.89 8.89 13.73
CA ALA A 81 -8.94 10.14 14.50
C ALA A 81 -7.72 11.06 14.29
N GLY A 82 -6.77 10.65 13.43
CA GLY A 82 -5.53 11.37 13.16
C GLY A 82 -5.45 11.88 11.72
N LYS A 83 -4.24 11.87 11.15
CA LYS A 83 -4.03 12.31 9.76
C LYS A 83 -4.25 11.17 8.78
N SER A 84 -4.78 11.50 7.60
CA SER A 84 -4.74 10.57 6.45
C SER A 84 -3.32 10.42 5.91
N PRO A 85 -3.03 9.40 5.09
CA PRO A 85 -1.72 9.25 4.47
C PRO A 85 -1.32 10.46 3.63
N VAL A 86 -2.26 11.08 2.92
CA VAL A 86 -1.98 12.31 2.17
C VAL A 86 -1.78 13.49 3.12
N GLY A 87 -2.58 13.62 4.19
CA GLY A 87 -2.37 14.65 5.21
C GLY A 87 -1.03 14.53 5.94
N TYR A 88 -0.49 13.31 6.09
CA TYR A 88 0.88 13.09 6.54
C TYR A 88 1.89 13.67 5.56
N LEU A 89 1.81 13.28 4.28
CA LEU A 89 2.71 13.77 3.22
C LEU A 89 2.66 15.30 3.08
N GLU A 90 1.49 15.91 3.19
CA GLU A 90 1.29 17.37 3.15
C GLU A 90 1.92 18.08 4.35
N SER A 91 2.14 17.38 5.47
CA SER A 91 2.80 17.95 6.65
C SER A 91 4.33 17.89 6.63
N LEU A 92 4.91 17.17 5.67
CA LEU A 92 6.36 17.01 5.55
C LEU A 92 7.01 18.20 4.86
N ASP A 93 8.26 18.46 5.25
CA ASP A 93 9.21 19.19 4.41
C ASP A 93 9.84 18.19 3.42
N LEU A 94 9.34 18.18 2.18
CA LEU A 94 9.68 17.13 1.21
C LEU A 94 11.14 17.23 0.75
N ASP A 95 11.71 18.43 0.69
CA ASP A 95 13.11 18.64 0.31
C ASP A 95 14.05 18.08 1.39
N ALA A 96 13.74 18.37 2.66
CA ALA A 96 14.51 17.84 3.79
C ALA A 96 14.42 16.31 3.88
N HIS A 97 13.27 15.73 3.51
CA HIS A 97 13.07 14.28 3.52
C HIS A 97 13.69 13.57 2.33
N ALA A 98 13.89 14.23 1.18
CA ALA A 98 14.40 13.59 -0.04
C ALA A 98 15.82 13.02 0.10
N THR A 99 16.55 13.38 1.15
CA THR A 99 17.94 12.97 1.42
C THR A 99 18.11 12.17 2.72
N GLN A 100 17.01 11.71 3.35
CA GLN A 100 17.04 11.07 4.66
C GLN A 100 16.62 9.59 4.65
N GLY A 101 17.21 8.79 5.53
CA GLY A 101 16.77 7.41 5.79
C GLY A 101 16.86 6.51 4.54
N ALA A 102 15.79 5.77 4.23
CA ALA A 102 15.74 4.88 3.06
C ALA A 102 15.65 5.63 1.71
N THR A 103 15.59 6.97 1.69
CA THR A 103 15.55 7.75 0.45
C THR A 103 16.95 8.08 -0.07
N GLY A 104 17.73 7.05 -0.44
CA GLY A 104 19.07 7.21 -1.03
C GLY A 104 19.09 7.76 -2.47
N ASN A 105 17.92 8.05 -3.04
CA ASN A 105 17.74 8.52 -4.40
C ASN A 105 16.64 9.60 -4.43
N ALA A 106 17.06 10.86 -4.24
CA ALA A 106 16.18 12.03 -4.20
C ALA A 106 15.28 12.17 -5.44
N PRO A 107 15.76 12.06 -6.70
CA PRO A 107 14.88 12.13 -7.86
C PRO A 107 13.81 11.03 -7.88
N ALA A 108 14.15 9.79 -7.51
CA ALA A 108 13.16 8.72 -7.39
C ALA A 108 12.16 8.98 -6.25
N TYR A 109 12.55 9.65 -5.17
CA TYR A 109 11.64 10.10 -4.12
C TYR A 109 10.63 11.13 -4.65
N TYR A 110 11.09 12.20 -5.31
CA TYR A 110 10.19 13.20 -5.89
C TYR A 110 9.24 12.59 -6.93
N ALA A 111 9.73 11.66 -7.76
CA ALA A 111 8.90 10.93 -8.70
C ALA A 111 7.76 10.16 -8.00
N LYS A 112 8.05 9.43 -6.91
CA LYS A 112 7.03 8.70 -6.13
C LYS A 112 6.05 9.65 -5.44
N MET A 113 6.51 10.82 -4.98
CA MET A 113 5.64 11.87 -4.42
C MET A 113 4.67 12.41 -5.48
N ILE A 114 5.14 12.69 -6.69
CA ILE A 114 4.30 13.10 -7.81
C ILE A 114 3.20 12.05 -8.06
N LEU A 115 3.57 10.77 -8.15
CA LEU A 115 2.61 9.69 -8.37
C LEU A 115 1.59 9.59 -7.25
N ALA A 116 2.00 9.67 -5.98
CA ALA A 116 1.10 9.65 -4.84
C ALA A 116 0.11 10.83 -4.86
N TYR A 117 0.57 12.05 -5.12
CA TYR A 117 -0.29 13.24 -5.23
C TYR A 117 -1.27 13.11 -6.40
N VAL A 118 -0.81 12.67 -7.57
CA VAL A 118 -1.68 12.47 -8.73
C VAL A 118 -2.71 11.37 -8.47
N ALA A 119 -2.30 10.25 -7.85
CA ALA A 119 -3.20 9.17 -7.48
C ALA A 119 -4.27 9.62 -6.49
N ALA A 120 -3.92 10.49 -5.54
CA ALA A 120 -4.85 11.10 -4.58
C ALA A 120 -5.74 12.22 -5.17
N GLY A 121 -5.68 12.49 -6.47
CA GLY A 121 -6.44 13.60 -7.08
C GLY A 121 -5.91 14.99 -6.73
N ARG A 122 -4.66 15.10 -6.25
CA ARG A 122 -3.98 16.35 -5.83
C ARG A 122 -2.99 16.87 -6.87
N ARG A 123 -3.24 16.67 -8.17
CA ARG A 123 -2.34 17.15 -9.24
C ARG A 123 -2.07 18.66 -9.17
N ALA A 124 -3.09 19.45 -8.84
CA ALA A 124 -2.94 20.91 -8.71
C ALA A 124 -1.93 21.32 -7.62
N SER A 125 -1.70 20.47 -6.62
CA SER A 125 -0.77 20.73 -5.52
C SER A 125 0.69 20.42 -5.88
N LEU A 126 1.00 19.87 -7.06
CA LEU A 126 2.38 19.50 -7.43
C LEU A 126 3.34 20.69 -7.44
N LYS A 127 2.86 21.92 -7.72
CA LYS A 127 3.67 23.15 -7.73
C LYS A 127 3.99 23.68 -6.33
N ALA A 128 3.34 23.16 -5.30
CA ALA A 128 3.49 23.66 -3.94
C ALA A 128 3.14 22.56 -2.91
N ALA A 129 3.81 21.42 -3.03
CA ALA A 129 3.54 20.22 -2.24
C ALA A 129 4.23 20.27 -0.87
N GLY A 130 3.64 19.59 0.11
CA GLY A 130 4.16 19.54 1.48
C GLY A 130 4.14 20.90 2.19
N ARG A 131 4.65 20.90 3.42
CA ARG A 131 4.80 22.09 4.26
C ARG A 131 5.82 23.07 3.67
N GLY A 132 6.85 22.55 3.01
CA GLY A 132 7.88 23.34 2.33
C GLY A 132 7.44 23.99 1.03
N ARG A 133 6.21 23.71 0.55
CA ARG A 133 5.67 24.23 -0.72
C ARG A 133 6.58 23.92 -1.91
N THR A 134 7.13 22.70 -1.93
CA THR A 134 8.04 22.21 -2.97
C THR A 134 7.32 22.10 -4.32
N ASP A 135 7.89 22.68 -5.38
CA ASP A 135 7.52 22.33 -6.76
C ASP A 135 8.18 21.00 -7.12
N LEU A 136 7.40 19.92 -7.04
CA LEU A 136 7.89 18.55 -7.23
C LEU A 136 8.38 18.31 -8.66
N VAL A 137 7.73 18.90 -9.66
CA VAL A 137 8.09 18.72 -11.07
C VAL A 137 9.39 19.45 -11.35
N ALA A 138 9.51 20.70 -10.90
CA ALA A 138 10.74 21.46 -11.04
C ALA A 138 11.93 20.79 -10.32
N LYS A 139 11.71 20.27 -9.09
CA LYS A 139 12.73 19.52 -8.35
C LYS A 139 13.15 18.24 -9.05
N LEU A 140 12.21 17.47 -9.62
CA LEU A 140 12.59 16.30 -10.39
C LEU A 140 13.44 16.69 -11.60
N LEU A 141 13.03 17.73 -12.33
CA LEU A 141 13.74 18.22 -13.52
C LEU A 141 15.15 18.74 -13.24
N SER A 142 15.44 19.22 -12.02
CA SER A 142 16.81 19.65 -11.66
C SER A 142 17.85 18.52 -11.64
N PHE A 143 17.42 17.25 -11.65
CA PHE A 143 18.30 16.09 -11.74
C PHE A 143 18.52 15.59 -13.17
N ARG A 144 17.89 16.22 -14.17
CA ARG A 144 18.05 15.88 -15.59
C ARG A 144 19.43 16.32 -16.07
N ARG A 145 20.06 15.49 -16.89
CA ARG A 145 21.36 15.73 -17.54
C ARG A 145 21.16 16.10 -19.02
N GLY A 146 22.22 16.60 -19.64
CA GLY A 146 22.19 17.02 -21.05
C GLY A 146 21.90 15.89 -22.05
N ASP A 147 22.19 14.64 -21.69
CA ASP A 147 21.93 13.44 -22.49
C ASP A 147 20.54 12.81 -22.20
N GLY A 148 19.69 13.48 -21.43
CA GLY A 148 18.33 13.06 -21.13
C GLY A 148 18.18 12.17 -19.89
N ARG A 149 19.26 11.61 -19.34
CA ARG A 149 19.19 10.79 -18.13
C ARG A 149 18.87 11.63 -16.89
N PHE A 150 18.29 11.00 -15.87
CA PHE A 150 18.20 11.54 -14.53
C PHE A 150 19.18 10.81 -13.63
N SER A 151 19.91 11.54 -12.81
CA SER A 151 20.90 10.96 -11.89
C SER A 151 20.76 11.54 -10.48
N PRO A 152 20.80 10.70 -9.43
CA PRO A 152 20.90 11.18 -8.05
C PRO A 152 22.31 11.67 -7.70
N ALA A 153 23.34 11.29 -8.48
CA ALA A 153 24.74 11.53 -8.19
C ALA A 153 25.41 12.42 -9.26
N PRO A 154 25.98 13.58 -8.88
CA PRO A 154 26.74 14.41 -9.81
C PRO A 154 28.05 13.77 -10.28
N THR A 155 28.74 13.05 -9.38
CA THR A 155 30.09 12.50 -9.61
C THR A 155 30.10 11.07 -10.16
N ALA A 156 28.98 10.34 -10.04
CA ALA A 156 28.83 8.99 -10.57
C ALA A 156 27.48 8.85 -11.30
N PRO A 157 27.27 9.59 -12.42
CA PRO A 157 25.96 9.77 -13.02
C PRO A 157 25.37 8.52 -13.70
N GLY A 158 26.11 7.41 -13.74
CA GLY A 158 25.61 6.12 -14.22
C GLY A 158 25.01 5.24 -13.12
N ILE A 159 25.31 5.49 -11.85
CA ILE A 159 24.80 4.67 -10.74
C ILE A 159 23.31 4.95 -10.53
N ALA A 160 22.50 3.88 -10.52
CA ALA A 160 21.04 3.90 -10.45
C ALA A 160 20.34 4.73 -11.54
N ALA A 161 21.04 5.15 -12.60
CA ALA A 161 20.51 6.11 -13.56
C ALA A 161 19.37 5.54 -14.42
N VAL A 162 19.37 4.24 -14.71
CA VAL A 162 18.24 3.60 -15.43
C VAL A 162 17.00 3.59 -14.55
N ASN A 163 17.12 3.15 -13.30
CA ASN A 163 16.02 3.16 -12.33
C ASN A 163 15.48 4.59 -12.11
N THR A 164 16.39 5.55 -11.93
CA THR A 164 16.05 6.96 -11.71
C THR A 164 15.33 7.57 -12.91
N THR A 165 15.85 7.35 -14.11
CA THR A 165 15.25 7.87 -15.36
C THR A 165 13.90 7.22 -15.61
N THR A 166 13.75 5.93 -15.32
CA THR A 166 12.48 5.20 -15.40
C THR A 166 11.40 5.85 -14.51
N TRP A 167 11.72 6.09 -13.24
CA TRP A 167 10.82 6.80 -12.32
C TRP A 167 10.49 8.22 -12.80
N ALA A 168 11.50 8.94 -13.32
CA ALA A 168 11.31 10.30 -13.81
C ALA A 168 10.33 10.35 -15.00
N ILE A 169 10.47 9.45 -15.98
CA ILE A 169 9.57 9.36 -17.14
C ILE A 169 8.13 9.10 -16.67
N ILE A 170 7.93 8.10 -15.81
CA ILE A 170 6.61 7.73 -15.28
C ILE A 170 5.97 8.92 -14.55
N ALA A 171 6.72 9.59 -13.66
CA ALA A 171 6.22 10.72 -12.89
C ALA A 171 5.90 11.94 -13.76
N LEU A 172 6.75 12.26 -14.73
CA LEU A 172 6.51 13.36 -15.67
C LEU A 172 5.28 13.11 -16.54
N CYS A 173 5.04 11.86 -16.96
CA CYS A 173 3.81 11.49 -17.66
C CYS A 173 2.57 11.66 -16.76
N ALA A 174 2.62 11.20 -15.51
CA ALA A 174 1.53 11.35 -14.55
C ALA A 174 1.24 12.82 -14.19
N ALA A 175 2.28 13.64 -14.12
CA ALA A 175 2.21 15.09 -13.93
C ALA A 175 1.69 15.83 -15.18
N GLN A 176 1.59 15.16 -16.33
CA GLN A 176 1.26 15.77 -17.63
C GLN A 176 2.27 16.85 -18.04
N ALA A 177 3.56 16.63 -17.75
CA ALA A 177 4.63 17.48 -18.26
C ALA A 177 4.72 17.38 -19.79
N GLU A 178 5.22 18.44 -20.42
CA GLU A 178 5.40 18.54 -21.88
C GLU A 178 6.15 17.34 -22.47
N SER A 179 5.80 16.95 -23.70
CA SER A 179 6.38 15.78 -24.36
C SER A 179 7.86 15.92 -24.68
N SER A 180 8.30 17.13 -25.03
CA SER A 180 9.70 17.46 -25.27
C SER A 180 10.58 17.21 -24.05
N VAL A 181 10.06 17.45 -22.84
CA VAL A 181 10.81 17.29 -21.58
C VAL A 181 11.17 15.82 -21.32
N ARG A 182 10.32 14.89 -21.78
CA ARG A 182 10.46 13.44 -21.58
C ARG A 182 11.07 12.70 -22.77
N ALA A 183 11.08 13.28 -23.97
CA ALA A 183 11.52 12.61 -25.19
C ALA A 183 12.97 12.09 -25.11
N ASP A 184 13.92 12.93 -24.68
CA ASP A 184 15.33 12.53 -24.57
C ASP A 184 15.54 11.45 -23.50
N ALA A 185 14.79 11.52 -22.40
CA ALA A 185 14.86 10.50 -21.35
C ALA A 185 14.37 9.13 -21.86
N VAL A 186 13.31 9.11 -22.68
CA VAL A 186 12.81 7.89 -23.33
C VAL A 186 13.82 7.36 -24.35
N ALA A 187 14.42 8.23 -25.15
CA ALA A 187 15.48 7.85 -26.09
C ALA A 187 16.70 7.26 -25.38
N TRP A 188 17.17 7.94 -24.32
CA TRP A 188 18.27 7.47 -23.49
C TRP A 188 17.96 6.11 -22.86
N LEU A 189 16.78 5.96 -22.25
CA LEU A 189 16.38 4.71 -21.60
C LEU A 189 16.38 3.54 -22.58
N ARG A 190 15.88 3.70 -23.81
CA ARG A 190 15.94 2.65 -24.85
C ARG A 190 17.38 2.18 -25.13
N GLY A 191 18.34 3.11 -25.12
CA GLY A 191 19.77 2.79 -25.33
C GLY A 191 20.42 1.98 -24.19
N GLN A 192 19.77 1.90 -23.03
CA GLN A 192 20.28 1.18 -21.86
C GLN A 192 19.92 -0.31 -21.83
N GLN A 193 19.13 -0.80 -22.79
CA GLN A 193 18.81 -2.23 -22.87
C GLN A 193 20.09 -3.07 -23.03
N LEU A 194 20.18 -4.16 -22.28
CA LEU A 194 21.29 -5.11 -22.31
C LEU A 194 21.08 -6.17 -23.42
N PRO A 195 22.14 -6.88 -23.85
CA PRO A 195 22.04 -7.85 -24.95
C PRO A 195 21.02 -8.98 -24.74
N ASP A 196 20.68 -9.29 -23.49
CA ASP A 196 19.67 -10.32 -23.14
C ASP A 196 18.22 -9.81 -23.18
N GLY A 197 18.02 -8.56 -23.60
CA GLY A 197 16.73 -7.87 -23.68
C GLY A 197 16.29 -7.19 -22.38
N GLY A 198 16.97 -7.43 -21.26
CA GLY A 198 16.60 -6.85 -19.97
C GLY A 198 17.24 -5.48 -19.71
N PHE A 199 16.92 -4.93 -18.54
CA PHE A 199 17.48 -3.69 -18.01
C PHE A 199 18.02 -3.93 -16.60
N SER A 200 19.08 -3.21 -16.26
CA SER A 200 19.64 -3.12 -14.90
C SER A 200 19.32 -1.78 -14.27
N SER A 201 19.40 -1.65 -12.94
CA SER A 201 19.27 -0.33 -12.28
C SER A 201 20.31 0.71 -12.71
N ASN A 202 21.54 0.29 -13.00
CA ASN A 202 22.65 1.14 -13.41
C ASN A 202 22.65 1.37 -14.93
N ALA A 203 23.21 2.51 -15.36
CA ALA A 203 23.52 2.73 -16.76
C ALA A 203 24.67 1.82 -17.23
N ARG A 204 24.69 1.52 -18.53
CA ARG A 204 25.72 0.69 -19.18
C ARG A 204 27.12 1.29 -19.07
N ASP A 205 27.20 2.62 -18.97
CA ASP A 205 28.44 3.40 -18.83
C ASP A 205 28.82 3.68 -17.36
N SER A 206 28.14 3.05 -16.40
CA SER A 206 28.36 3.32 -14.97
C SER A 206 29.72 2.87 -14.40
N GLY A 207 30.51 2.13 -15.18
CA GLY A 207 31.74 1.48 -14.71
C GLY A 207 31.51 0.30 -13.76
N SER A 208 30.24 -0.05 -13.48
CA SER A 208 29.84 -1.24 -12.73
C SER A 208 29.22 -2.28 -13.67
N SER A 209 29.32 -3.57 -13.32
CA SER A 209 28.68 -4.63 -14.10
C SER A 209 27.16 -4.45 -14.11
N ALA A 210 26.61 -4.04 -15.25
CA ALA A 210 25.18 -3.96 -15.49
C ALA A 210 24.62 -5.38 -15.71
N VAL A 211 23.69 -5.80 -14.84
CA VAL A 211 23.03 -7.11 -14.90
C VAL A 211 21.53 -6.91 -14.94
N SER A 212 20.87 -7.50 -15.92
CA SER A 212 19.42 -7.42 -16.06
C SER A 212 18.70 -8.10 -14.89
N ASP A 213 17.65 -7.47 -14.39
CA ASP A 213 16.72 -8.02 -13.40
C ASP A 213 15.26 -7.75 -13.79
N VAL A 214 14.33 -8.47 -13.16
CA VAL A 214 12.89 -8.42 -13.50
C VAL A 214 12.28 -7.07 -13.11
N ASP A 215 12.65 -6.53 -11.96
CA ASP A 215 12.06 -5.31 -11.41
C ASP A 215 12.39 -4.10 -12.29
N ASP A 216 13.67 -3.90 -12.62
CA ASP A 216 14.11 -2.80 -13.49
C ASP A 216 13.66 -3.00 -14.95
N THR A 217 13.63 -4.23 -15.46
CA THR A 217 13.08 -4.51 -16.80
C THR A 217 11.59 -4.18 -16.88
N ALA A 218 10.81 -4.60 -15.88
CA ALA A 218 9.39 -4.34 -15.81
C ALA A 218 9.07 -2.85 -15.61
N ALA A 219 9.88 -2.14 -14.82
CA ALA A 219 9.76 -0.70 -14.66
C ALA A 219 10.10 0.04 -15.97
N ALA A 220 11.18 -0.36 -16.66
CA ALA A 220 11.58 0.21 -17.95
C ALA A 220 10.49 0.03 -19.02
N ILE A 221 9.86 -1.16 -19.10
CA ILE A 221 8.71 -1.39 -19.98
C ILE A 221 7.60 -0.38 -19.71
N GLN A 222 7.23 -0.18 -18.44
CA GLN A 222 6.17 0.76 -18.07
C GLN A 222 6.52 2.20 -18.43
N ALA A 223 7.76 2.63 -18.16
CA ALA A 223 8.23 3.97 -18.51
C ALA A 223 8.27 4.21 -20.02
N LEU A 224 8.78 3.26 -20.79
CA LEU A 224 8.87 3.36 -22.24
C LEU A 224 7.48 3.43 -22.88
N VAL A 225 6.52 2.61 -22.43
CA VAL A 225 5.13 2.68 -22.88
C VAL A 225 4.47 4.00 -22.47
N ALA A 226 4.61 4.45 -21.21
CA ALA A 226 4.12 5.76 -20.77
C ALA A 226 4.68 6.90 -21.63
N GLY A 227 5.96 6.80 -21.97
CA GLY A 227 6.69 7.73 -22.81
C GLY A 227 6.29 7.72 -24.28
N GLY A 228 5.42 6.79 -24.70
CA GLY A 228 4.90 6.71 -26.08
C GLY A 228 5.69 5.78 -27.01
N THR A 229 6.56 4.91 -26.47
CA THR A 229 7.19 3.86 -27.28
C THR A 229 6.12 2.86 -27.72
N ASP A 230 6.01 2.60 -29.02
CA ASP A 230 5.10 1.58 -29.56
C ASP A 230 5.40 0.21 -28.94
N VAL A 231 4.37 -0.50 -28.46
CA VAL A 231 4.50 -1.83 -27.83
C VAL A 231 5.14 -2.89 -28.74
N LYS A 232 5.15 -2.68 -30.06
CA LYS A 232 5.81 -3.51 -31.07
C LYS A 232 7.26 -3.13 -31.32
N HIS A 233 7.75 -2.03 -30.74
CA HIS A 233 9.16 -1.62 -30.86
C HIS A 233 10.06 -2.73 -30.30
N ARG A 234 11.16 -3.02 -31.00
CA ARG A 234 12.08 -4.12 -30.66
C ARG A 234 12.50 -4.13 -29.18
N THR A 235 12.80 -2.96 -28.63
CA THR A 235 13.12 -2.81 -27.20
C THR A 235 12.07 -3.42 -26.28
N LEU A 236 10.77 -3.21 -26.54
CA LEU A 236 9.70 -3.75 -25.72
C LEU A 236 9.46 -5.24 -25.99
N THR A 237 9.59 -5.71 -27.23
CA THR A 237 9.48 -7.14 -27.54
C THR A 237 10.61 -7.96 -26.91
N ASP A 238 11.83 -7.43 -26.90
CA ASP A 238 13.00 -8.09 -26.31
C ASP A 238 12.90 -8.08 -24.76
N ALA A 239 12.43 -6.99 -24.16
CA ALA A 239 12.18 -6.90 -22.72
C ALA A 239 11.06 -7.83 -22.27
N ARG A 240 10.00 -7.98 -23.06
CA ARG A 240 8.95 -8.97 -22.84
C ARG A 240 9.52 -10.40 -22.86
N ALA A 241 10.42 -10.71 -23.80
CA ALA A 241 11.08 -12.01 -23.88
C ALA A 241 12.00 -12.26 -22.68
N TYR A 242 12.68 -11.23 -22.18
CA TYR A 242 13.41 -11.31 -20.91
C TYR A 242 12.47 -11.69 -19.75
N LEU A 243 11.35 -10.98 -19.57
CA LEU A 243 10.38 -11.30 -18.51
C LEU A 243 9.86 -12.74 -18.65
N LYS A 244 9.53 -13.18 -19.88
CA LYS A 244 9.13 -14.57 -20.15
C LYS A 244 10.13 -15.60 -19.64
N SER A 245 11.42 -15.33 -19.81
CA SER A 245 12.48 -16.24 -19.38
C SER A 245 12.65 -16.32 -17.86
N ALA A 246 12.19 -15.31 -17.12
CA ALA A 246 12.24 -15.27 -15.66
C ALA A 246 10.94 -15.78 -14.99
N GLN A 247 9.92 -16.13 -15.77
CA GLN A 247 8.67 -16.66 -15.24
C GLN A 247 8.89 -18.08 -14.69
N ARG A 248 8.49 -18.30 -13.44
CA ARG A 248 8.66 -19.54 -12.68
C ARG A 248 7.48 -20.50 -12.90
N PRO A 249 7.66 -21.82 -12.66
CA PRO A 249 6.59 -22.81 -12.87
C PRO A 249 5.32 -22.62 -12.03
N ASP A 250 5.42 -21.91 -10.91
CA ASP A 250 4.28 -21.50 -10.07
C ASP A 250 3.52 -20.29 -10.63
N GLY A 251 3.93 -19.80 -11.82
CA GLY A 251 3.36 -18.66 -12.52
C GLY A 251 3.97 -17.31 -12.15
N GLY A 252 4.74 -17.24 -11.05
CA GLY A 252 5.34 -16.01 -10.54
C GLY A 252 6.66 -15.66 -11.20
N PHE A 253 7.36 -14.67 -10.66
CA PHE A 253 8.64 -14.21 -11.20
C PHE A 253 9.72 -14.20 -10.11
N SER A 254 10.91 -14.65 -10.50
CA SER A 254 12.13 -14.41 -9.75
C SER A 254 12.67 -13.00 -9.96
N SER A 255 13.64 -12.58 -9.15
CA SER A 255 14.31 -11.28 -9.33
C SER A 255 15.18 -11.24 -10.58
N SER A 256 15.66 -12.39 -11.07
CA SER A 256 16.45 -12.49 -12.30
C SER A 256 16.10 -13.77 -13.06
N ARG A 257 16.54 -13.88 -14.32
CA ARG A 257 16.30 -15.04 -15.20
C ARG A 257 16.61 -16.40 -14.53
N ASN A 258 17.67 -16.48 -13.74
CA ASN A 258 18.13 -17.73 -13.12
C ASN A 258 17.80 -17.84 -11.62
N GLY A 259 16.88 -17.00 -11.12
CA GLY A 259 16.51 -17.00 -9.71
C GLY A 259 15.70 -18.24 -9.31
N GLY A 260 15.98 -18.76 -8.11
CA GLY A 260 15.33 -19.96 -7.57
C GLY A 260 13.98 -19.72 -6.88
N TYR A 261 13.64 -18.46 -6.59
CA TYR A 261 12.47 -18.10 -5.79
C TYR A 261 11.56 -17.14 -6.53
N THR A 262 10.25 -17.27 -6.29
CA THR A 262 9.25 -16.26 -6.66
C THR A 262 9.21 -15.17 -5.59
N TYR A 263 9.26 -13.91 -6.03
CA TYR A 263 9.17 -12.74 -5.16
C TYR A 263 7.87 -11.97 -5.43
N SER A 264 7.23 -11.46 -4.38
CA SER A 264 5.97 -10.72 -4.53
C SER A 264 6.18 -9.41 -5.27
N GLU A 265 7.27 -8.70 -4.99
CA GLU A 265 7.64 -7.45 -5.65
C GLU A 265 7.89 -7.67 -7.15
N SER A 266 8.80 -8.58 -7.51
CA SER A 266 9.12 -8.89 -8.91
C SER A 266 7.90 -9.39 -9.68
N THR A 267 7.05 -10.20 -9.04
CA THR A 267 5.78 -10.67 -9.64
C THR A 267 4.79 -9.53 -9.84
N ALA A 268 4.66 -8.62 -8.88
CA ALA A 268 3.80 -7.44 -9.00
C ALA A 268 4.28 -6.51 -10.12
N TRP A 269 5.58 -6.23 -10.21
CA TRP A 269 6.16 -5.42 -11.29
C TRP A 269 5.96 -6.08 -12.66
N ALA A 270 6.19 -7.39 -12.77
CA ALA A 270 5.94 -8.12 -14.01
C ALA A 270 4.46 -8.06 -14.43
N ILE A 271 3.50 -8.23 -13.52
CA ILE A 271 2.07 -8.03 -13.80
C ILE A 271 1.82 -6.64 -14.40
N GLN A 272 2.38 -5.60 -13.80
CA GLN A 272 2.21 -4.21 -14.28
C GLN A 272 2.84 -3.99 -15.66
N ALA A 273 3.98 -4.61 -15.96
CA ALA A 273 4.61 -4.57 -17.28
C ALA A 273 3.81 -5.31 -18.34
N ILE A 274 3.25 -6.49 -18.01
CA ILE A 274 2.36 -7.24 -18.91
C ILE A 274 1.14 -6.39 -19.28
N LEU A 275 0.54 -5.73 -18.29
CA LEU A 275 -0.57 -4.80 -18.52
C LEU A 275 -0.15 -3.59 -19.36
N ALA A 276 1.07 -3.06 -19.18
CA ALA A 276 1.60 -1.97 -19.99
C ALA A 276 1.73 -2.36 -21.46
N LEU A 277 2.12 -3.61 -21.75
CA LEU A 277 2.21 -4.15 -23.11
C LEU A 277 0.83 -4.41 -23.74
N GLY A 278 -0.28 -4.14 -23.02
CA GLY A 278 -1.63 -4.42 -23.48
C GLY A 278 -2.03 -5.89 -23.39
N GLU A 279 -1.27 -6.69 -22.64
CA GLU A 279 -1.50 -8.13 -22.49
C GLU A 279 -2.23 -8.47 -21.19
N ASN A 280 -2.86 -9.65 -21.17
CA ASN A 280 -3.56 -10.15 -20.00
C ASN A 280 -2.64 -11.05 -19.15
N PRO A 281 -2.26 -10.66 -17.92
CA PRO A 281 -1.41 -11.44 -17.02
C PRO A 281 -2.10 -12.69 -16.44
N GLN A 282 -3.37 -12.95 -16.76
CA GLN A 282 -4.08 -14.19 -16.43
C GLN A 282 -4.30 -15.11 -17.64
N SER A 283 -3.87 -14.70 -18.83
CA SER A 283 -4.02 -15.50 -20.05
C SER A 283 -3.04 -16.68 -20.11
N SER A 284 -3.34 -17.64 -20.98
CA SER A 284 -2.45 -18.77 -21.29
C SER A 284 -1.07 -18.33 -21.77
N ALA A 285 -0.96 -17.16 -22.41
CA ALA A 285 0.32 -16.60 -22.83
C ALA A 285 1.24 -16.39 -21.62
N TRP A 286 0.70 -16.00 -20.45
CA TRP A 286 1.41 -15.80 -19.18
C TRP A 286 1.11 -16.88 -18.16
N SER A 287 0.77 -18.09 -18.60
CA SER A 287 0.56 -19.21 -17.69
C SER A 287 1.58 -20.32 -17.91
N ILE A 288 2.05 -20.91 -16.81
CA ILE A 288 2.84 -22.14 -16.82
C ILE A 288 2.06 -23.19 -16.04
N ARG A 289 1.67 -24.29 -16.72
CA ARG A 289 0.89 -25.40 -16.14
C ARG A 289 -0.39 -24.94 -15.43
N GLY A 290 -1.08 -23.94 -15.99
CA GLY A 290 -2.31 -23.37 -15.42
C GLY A 290 -2.10 -22.34 -14.31
N ASN A 291 -0.87 -22.15 -13.83
CA ASN A 291 -0.56 -21.10 -12.86
C ASN A 291 -0.33 -19.77 -13.58
N THR A 292 -0.88 -18.69 -13.03
CA THR A 292 -0.75 -17.32 -13.55
C THR A 292 0.06 -16.46 -12.58
N PRO A 293 0.61 -15.32 -13.04
CA PRO A 293 1.20 -14.30 -12.19
C PRO A 293 0.30 -13.89 -11.02
N HIS A 294 -1.00 -13.74 -11.27
CA HIS A 294 -1.96 -13.40 -10.22
C HIS A 294 -2.14 -14.51 -9.18
N SER A 295 -2.23 -15.77 -9.61
CA SER A 295 -2.33 -16.90 -8.66
C SER A 295 -1.05 -17.10 -7.87
N ALA A 296 0.11 -16.86 -8.46
CA ALA A 296 1.39 -16.90 -7.77
C ALA A 296 1.50 -15.80 -6.70
N LEU A 297 1.13 -14.57 -7.07
CA LEU A 297 1.12 -13.44 -6.15
C LEU A 297 0.19 -13.69 -4.96
N ALA A 298 -1.02 -14.21 -5.20
CA ALA A 298 -1.97 -14.55 -4.16
C ALA A 298 -1.45 -15.61 -3.16
N GLN A 299 -0.60 -16.55 -3.60
CA GLN A 299 0.03 -17.55 -2.72
C GLN A 299 1.06 -16.96 -1.75
N LEU A 300 1.56 -15.75 -2.02
CA LEU A 300 2.47 -15.02 -1.14
C LEU A 300 1.74 -14.18 -0.09
N GLN A 301 0.41 -14.09 -0.14
CA GLN A 301 -0.37 -13.38 0.86
C GLN A 301 -0.52 -14.23 2.14
N THR A 302 -0.12 -13.66 3.27
CA THR A 302 -0.20 -14.28 4.59
C THR A 302 -1.61 -14.23 5.17
N ALA A 303 -1.84 -14.97 6.26
CA ALA A 303 -3.11 -14.94 6.98
C ALA A 303 -3.43 -13.57 7.61
N SER A 304 -2.44 -12.70 7.81
CA SER A 304 -2.66 -11.32 8.27
C SER A 304 -2.97 -10.36 7.12
N GLY A 305 -3.05 -10.83 5.87
CA GLY A 305 -3.31 -10.03 4.69
C GLY A 305 -2.07 -9.35 4.08
N ALA A 306 -0.96 -9.30 4.81
CA ALA A 306 0.33 -8.84 4.30
C ALA A 306 0.86 -9.79 3.23
N PHE A 307 1.58 -9.28 2.23
CA PHE A 307 2.35 -10.09 1.30
C PHE A 307 3.76 -10.34 1.84
N SER A 308 4.18 -11.59 1.80
CA SER A 308 5.57 -11.98 2.06
C SER A 308 6.46 -11.60 0.89
N HIS A 309 7.72 -11.28 1.17
CA HIS A 309 8.73 -11.01 0.13
C HIS A 309 8.88 -12.23 -0.79
N ARG A 310 8.94 -13.42 -0.19
CA ARG A 310 8.85 -14.72 -0.86
C ARG A 310 8.26 -15.75 0.10
N LYS A 311 8.05 -16.98 -0.37
CA LYS A 311 7.56 -18.08 0.47
C LYS A 311 8.39 -18.17 1.77
N ASP A 312 7.68 -18.25 2.89
CA ASP A 312 8.23 -18.36 4.25
C ASP A 312 9.16 -17.21 4.70
N THR A 313 9.25 -16.11 3.95
CA THR A 313 10.09 -14.95 4.29
C THR A 313 9.27 -13.65 4.27
N LEU A 314 8.97 -13.12 5.45
CA LEU A 314 8.36 -11.80 5.61
C LEU A 314 9.46 -10.74 5.73
N ALA A 315 9.67 -9.94 4.69
CA ALA A 315 10.60 -8.82 4.69
C ALA A 315 9.93 -7.60 4.05
N LEU A 316 10.07 -6.42 4.66
CA LEU A 316 9.47 -5.15 4.19
C LEU A 316 7.98 -5.27 3.79
N PRO A 317 7.12 -5.84 4.66
CA PRO A 317 5.75 -6.21 4.28
C PRO A 317 4.86 -5.05 3.82
N ILE A 318 5.16 -3.81 4.21
CA ILE A 318 4.47 -2.62 3.65
C ILE A 318 4.75 -2.49 2.17
N LEU A 319 6.01 -2.57 1.76
CA LEU A 319 6.41 -2.42 0.37
C LEU A 319 5.85 -3.57 -0.48
N SER A 320 6.05 -4.81 -0.03
CA SER A 320 5.52 -6.01 -0.70
C SER A 320 4.00 -5.93 -0.86
N THR A 321 3.28 -5.55 0.19
CA THR A 321 1.81 -5.47 0.16
C THR A 321 1.32 -4.34 -0.74
N THR A 322 1.91 -3.15 -0.65
CA THR A 322 1.47 -1.99 -1.44
C THR A 322 1.71 -2.19 -2.93
N GLN A 323 2.87 -2.72 -3.34
CA GLN A 323 3.14 -3.06 -4.73
C GLN A 323 2.22 -4.17 -5.25
N SER A 324 2.01 -5.22 -4.43
CA SER A 324 1.10 -6.31 -4.77
C SER A 324 -0.34 -5.83 -4.96
N LEU A 325 -0.80 -4.87 -4.16
CA LEU A 325 -2.14 -4.29 -4.29
C LEU A 325 -2.30 -3.46 -5.56
N VAL A 326 -1.28 -2.70 -5.99
CA VAL A 326 -1.32 -1.99 -7.27
C VAL A 326 -1.50 -2.99 -8.42
N ALA A 327 -0.70 -4.05 -8.43
CA ALA A 327 -0.77 -5.11 -9.45
C ALA A 327 -2.09 -5.89 -9.42
N ALA A 328 -2.56 -6.31 -8.23
CA ALA A 328 -3.79 -7.09 -8.06
C ALA A 328 -5.07 -6.32 -8.45
N ASN A 329 -5.01 -4.98 -8.45
CA ASN A 329 -6.08 -4.12 -8.96
C ASN A 329 -5.98 -3.87 -10.48
N GLY A 330 -5.08 -4.56 -11.19
CA GLY A 330 -4.90 -4.41 -12.63
C GLY A 330 -4.40 -3.01 -13.03
N ARG A 331 -3.66 -2.33 -12.16
CA ARG A 331 -3.07 -1.01 -12.46
C ARG A 331 -1.66 -1.20 -13.00
N SER A 332 -1.24 -0.27 -13.86
CA SER A 332 0.11 -0.21 -14.41
C SER A 332 0.55 1.24 -14.47
N PHE A 333 1.81 1.52 -14.12
CA PHE A 333 2.36 2.86 -14.18
C PHE A 333 2.47 3.45 -15.59
N ALA A 334 2.31 2.61 -16.62
CA ALA A 334 2.22 3.05 -18.00
C ALA A 334 0.96 3.92 -18.29
N SER A 335 -0.12 3.70 -17.54
CA SER A 335 -1.43 4.32 -17.81
C SER A 335 -2.15 4.83 -16.56
N TRP A 336 -1.60 4.63 -15.36
CA TRP A 336 -2.15 5.08 -14.09
C TRP A 336 -1.01 5.50 -13.16
N PRO A 337 -1.12 6.53 -12.31
CA PRO A 337 -2.31 7.33 -12.03
C PRO A 337 -2.50 8.48 -13.04
N ARG A 338 -3.77 8.80 -13.33
CA ARG A 338 -4.16 9.94 -14.19
C ARG A 338 -4.96 11.03 -13.46
N GLY A 339 -5.23 10.87 -12.16
CA GLY A 339 -6.06 11.78 -11.37
C GLY A 339 -7.56 11.73 -11.74
N GLY A 340 -8.42 12.28 -10.89
CA GLY A 340 -9.84 12.50 -11.21
C GLY A 340 -10.76 11.27 -11.19
N GLY A 341 -10.41 10.21 -10.44
CA GLY A 341 -11.28 9.04 -10.28
C GLY A 341 -12.38 9.25 -9.23
N THR A 342 -13.54 8.62 -9.43
CA THR A 342 -14.56 8.49 -8.38
C THR A 342 -14.13 7.45 -7.36
N TRP A 343 -14.15 7.84 -6.08
CA TRP A 343 -13.87 6.93 -4.98
C TRP A 343 -15.03 5.99 -4.71
N VAL A 344 -14.72 4.75 -4.39
CA VAL A 344 -15.69 3.75 -3.96
C VAL A 344 -15.74 3.69 -2.44
N ARG A 345 -16.75 2.99 -1.90
CA ARG A 345 -16.87 2.82 -0.45
C ARG A 345 -15.60 2.18 0.15
N PRO A 346 -15.00 2.79 1.18
CA PRO A 346 -13.85 2.23 1.88
C PRO A 346 -14.15 0.89 2.54
N PHE A 347 -13.16 0.01 2.56
CA PHE A 347 -13.19 -1.25 3.30
C PHE A 347 -13.20 -0.97 4.80
N ALA A 348 -14.12 -1.59 5.54
CA ALA A 348 -14.32 -1.30 6.95
C ALA A 348 -13.55 -2.30 7.83
N ALA A 349 -12.22 -2.17 7.95
CA ALA A 349 -11.32 -3.20 8.47
C ALA A 349 -11.64 -3.82 9.84
N ALA A 350 -11.99 -3.02 10.86
CA ALA A 350 -12.12 -3.56 12.21
C ALA A 350 -13.30 -4.56 12.37
N PRO A 351 -13.12 -5.63 13.17
CA PRO A 351 -14.21 -6.52 13.56
C PRO A 351 -15.38 -5.79 14.21
N ARG A 352 -16.58 -6.35 14.08
CA ARG A 352 -17.80 -5.85 14.71
C ARG A 352 -18.28 -6.79 15.80
N VAL A 353 -18.53 -6.25 16.99
CA VAL A 353 -19.25 -6.97 18.05
C VAL A 353 -20.74 -6.86 17.75
N THR A 354 -21.37 -7.97 17.36
CA THR A 354 -22.78 -8.02 16.96
C THR A 354 -23.71 -8.30 18.15
N ARG A 355 -23.18 -8.91 19.22
CA ARG A 355 -23.87 -9.13 20.48
C ARG A 355 -22.89 -9.10 21.64
N LEU A 356 -23.28 -8.47 22.74
CA LEU A 356 -22.61 -8.61 24.05
C LEU A 356 -23.68 -8.65 25.14
N ALA A 357 -23.75 -9.78 25.85
CA ALA A 357 -24.61 -9.99 27.00
C ALA A 357 -23.76 -10.15 28.27
N PRO A 358 -24.24 -9.69 29.44
CA PRO A 358 -25.50 -8.96 29.63
C PRO A 358 -25.52 -7.59 28.93
N ALA A 359 -26.72 -7.09 28.63
CA ALA A 359 -26.87 -5.80 27.95
C ALA A 359 -26.35 -4.66 28.84
N HIS A 360 -25.85 -3.59 28.23
CA HIS A 360 -25.44 -2.39 28.94
C HIS A 360 -26.61 -1.84 29.78
N GLY A 361 -26.37 -1.54 31.05
CA GLY A 361 -27.36 -1.05 32.01
C GLY A 361 -28.22 -2.14 32.66
N SER A 362 -28.06 -3.42 32.29
CA SER A 362 -28.89 -4.49 32.86
C SER A 362 -28.58 -4.76 34.33
N VAL A 363 -29.61 -5.17 35.09
CA VAL A 363 -29.49 -5.60 36.48
C VAL A 363 -29.56 -7.13 36.54
N GLN A 364 -28.58 -7.75 37.19
CA GLN A 364 -28.54 -9.18 37.46
C GLN A 364 -29.03 -9.42 38.88
N SER A 365 -30.05 -10.25 39.03
CA SER A 365 -30.63 -10.65 40.33
C SER A 365 -29.79 -11.72 41.05
N SER A 366 -28.64 -12.11 40.50
CA SER A 366 -27.74 -13.07 41.12
C SER A 366 -26.30 -12.62 41.00
N ARG A 367 -25.43 -13.11 41.89
CA ARG A 367 -23.97 -12.92 41.81
C ARG A 367 -23.30 -13.71 40.68
N LYS A 368 -24.09 -14.19 39.70
CA LYS A 368 -23.61 -14.87 38.49
C LYS A 368 -23.74 -13.92 37.30
N ILE A 369 -22.64 -13.71 36.58
CA ILE A 369 -22.61 -12.93 35.34
C ILE A 369 -22.31 -13.89 34.18
N SER A 370 -23.30 -14.17 33.35
CA SER A 370 -23.12 -14.98 32.14
C SER A 370 -22.77 -14.09 30.96
N VAL A 371 -21.48 -14.01 30.63
CA VAL A 371 -21.04 -13.24 29.47
C VAL A 371 -21.18 -14.09 28.21
N ARG A 372 -21.89 -13.56 27.21
CA ARG A 372 -22.01 -14.15 25.87
C ARG A 372 -21.78 -13.04 24.85
N ALA A 373 -20.84 -13.26 23.93
CA ALA A 373 -20.59 -12.33 22.84
C ALA A 373 -20.60 -13.04 21.50
N ALA A 374 -21.08 -12.33 20.49
CA ALA A 374 -20.94 -12.68 19.09
C ALA A 374 -20.24 -11.52 18.38
N TYR A 375 -19.37 -11.86 17.44
CA TYR A 375 -18.62 -10.90 16.67
C TYR A 375 -18.34 -11.45 15.27
N GLN A 376 -18.11 -10.54 14.34
CA GLN A 376 -17.94 -10.84 12.94
C GLN A 376 -16.87 -9.93 12.33
N ASP A 377 -16.03 -10.52 11.49
CA ASP A 377 -15.10 -9.78 10.65
C ASP A 377 -15.80 -9.30 9.36
N PRO A 378 -15.40 -8.15 8.78
CA PRO A 378 -15.97 -7.68 7.52
C PRO A 378 -15.85 -8.72 6.40
N ALA A 379 -16.82 -8.72 5.48
CA ALA A 379 -16.77 -9.60 4.32
C ALA A 379 -15.47 -9.36 3.52
N GLY A 380 -14.72 -10.42 3.25
CA GLY A 380 -13.42 -10.35 2.57
C GLY A 380 -12.23 -9.93 3.46
N GLY A 381 -12.44 -9.70 4.77
CA GLY A 381 -11.36 -9.44 5.71
C GLY A 381 -10.50 -10.67 6.03
N THR A 382 -9.53 -10.48 6.92
CA THR A 382 -8.59 -11.53 7.34
C THR A 382 -9.19 -12.49 8.38
N GLY A 383 -10.39 -12.19 8.89
CA GLY A 383 -11.12 -12.98 9.87
C GLY A 383 -10.62 -12.75 11.29
N VAL A 384 -11.49 -13.00 12.26
CA VAL A 384 -11.14 -12.83 13.68
C VAL A 384 -10.06 -13.82 14.10
N LYS A 385 -9.06 -13.31 14.84
CA LYS A 385 -8.05 -14.12 15.49
C LYS A 385 -8.53 -14.48 16.89
N ALA A 386 -8.93 -15.73 17.12
CA ALA A 386 -9.42 -16.18 18.44
C ALA A 386 -8.44 -15.86 19.58
N SER A 387 -7.13 -16.05 19.36
CA SER A 387 -6.08 -15.68 20.32
C SER A 387 -5.87 -14.17 20.49
N GLY A 388 -6.55 -13.32 19.71
CA GLY A 388 -6.61 -11.87 19.82
C GLY A 388 -7.82 -11.33 20.59
N VAL A 389 -8.77 -12.20 20.97
CA VAL A 389 -9.95 -11.83 21.76
C VAL A 389 -9.57 -11.75 23.25
N ARG A 390 -10.01 -10.69 23.93
CA ARG A 390 -9.79 -10.48 25.37
C ARG A 390 -11.09 -10.07 26.04
N LEU A 391 -11.32 -10.60 27.24
CA LEU A 391 -12.42 -10.20 28.12
C LEU A 391 -11.84 -9.70 29.44
N THR A 392 -12.20 -8.48 29.83
CA THR A 392 -11.93 -7.99 31.19
C THR A 392 -13.23 -7.65 31.91
N VAL A 393 -13.24 -7.87 33.23
CA VAL A 393 -14.32 -7.44 34.13
C VAL A 393 -13.69 -6.61 35.23
N ASP A 394 -14.11 -5.35 35.35
CA ASP A 394 -13.53 -4.35 36.26
C ASP A 394 -12.01 -4.19 36.11
N GLY A 395 -11.53 -4.33 34.87
CA GLY A 395 -10.09 -4.30 34.55
C GLY A 395 -9.36 -5.63 34.77
N HIS A 396 -9.96 -6.62 35.44
CA HIS A 396 -9.35 -7.93 35.62
C HIS A 396 -9.55 -8.84 34.40
N ASP A 397 -8.48 -9.48 33.94
CA ASP A 397 -8.51 -10.39 32.79
C ASP A 397 -9.25 -11.70 33.11
N MET A 398 -10.35 -11.94 32.40
CA MET A 398 -11.18 -13.15 32.48
C MET A 398 -11.02 -14.05 31.24
N THR A 399 -10.12 -13.72 30.31
CA THR A 399 -9.99 -14.37 29.01
C THR A 399 -9.77 -15.88 29.12
N ARG A 400 -8.92 -16.34 30.04
CA ARG A 400 -8.62 -17.77 30.22
C ARG A 400 -9.80 -18.59 30.75
N LYS A 401 -10.79 -17.94 31.36
CA LYS A 401 -12.02 -18.59 31.85
C LYS A 401 -13.07 -18.76 30.77
N ALA A 402 -12.88 -18.12 29.61
CA ALA A 402 -13.84 -18.11 28.53
C ALA A 402 -13.54 -19.18 27.48
N ARG A 403 -14.61 -19.75 26.92
CA ARG A 403 -14.55 -20.45 25.63
C ARG A 403 -14.61 -19.39 24.53
N ILE A 404 -13.61 -19.40 23.64
CA ILE A 404 -13.42 -18.40 22.59
C ILE A 404 -13.30 -19.12 21.24
N THR A 405 -14.04 -18.65 20.24
CA THR A 405 -13.91 -19.07 18.83
C THR A 405 -13.50 -17.87 17.96
N ASP A 406 -13.55 -18.01 16.64
CA ASP A 406 -13.42 -16.89 15.70
C ASP A 406 -14.70 -16.05 15.56
N SER A 407 -15.77 -16.40 16.26
CA SER A 407 -17.09 -15.81 16.07
C SER A 407 -17.85 -15.57 17.38
N SER A 408 -17.37 -16.13 18.49
CA SER A 408 -18.08 -16.08 19.77
C SER A 408 -17.18 -16.15 20.99
N LEU A 409 -17.67 -15.60 22.10
CA LEU A 409 -17.07 -15.78 23.42
C LEU A 409 -18.17 -16.13 24.42
N SER A 410 -17.90 -17.10 25.29
CA SER A 410 -18.79 -17.43 26.41
C SER A 410 -18.04 -17.72 27.69
N VAL A 411 -18.48 -17.11 28.80
CA VAL A 411 -18.02 -17.45 30.16
C VAL A 411 -19.17 -17.27 31.15
N ASN A 412 -19.19 -18.09 32.20
CA ASN A 412 -20.05 -17.88 33.36
C ASN A 412 -19.15 -17.51 34.54
N LEU A 413 -19.32 -16.29 35.06
CA LEU A 413 -18.59 -15.80 36.23
C LEU A 413 -19.51 -15.93 37.45
N THR A 414 -18.93 -16.31 38.58
CA THR A 414 -19.65 -16.47 39.85
C THR A 414 -18.99 -15.60 40.93
N GLY A 415 -19.75 -15.26 41.97
CA GLY A 415 -19.22 -14.51 43.12
C GLY A 415 -18.98 -13.03 42.84
N ALA A 416 -19.66 -12.45 41.85
CA ALA A 416 -19.58 -11.00 41.61
C ALA A 416 -20.05 -10.20 42.84
N ALA A 417 -19.35 -9.11 43.16
CA ALA A 417 -19.75 -8.20 44.23
C ALA A 417 -21.14 -7.59 43.94
N LEU A 418 -21.77 -6.96 44.94
CA LEU A 418 -22.96 -6.15 44.65
C LEU A 418 -22.49 -4.82 44.05
N GLY A 419 -23.27 -4.27 43.12
CA GLY A 419 -22.97 -2.99 42.48
C GLY A 419 -22.64 -3.10 41.00
N ALA A 420 -22.10 -2.02 40.43
CA ALA A 420 -21.82 -1.92 39.00
C ALA A 420 -20.49 -2.58 38.63
N HIS A 421 -20.51 -3.36 37.56
CA HIS A 421 -19.37 -4.05 36.97
C HIS A 421 -19.18 -3.64 35.51
N LYS A 422 -17.95 -3.36 35.10
CA LYS A 422 -17.58 -3.02 33.72
C LYS A 422 -17.06 -4.25 32.99
N ILE A 423 -17.83 -4.74 32.02
CA ILE A 423 -17.46 -5.86 31.14
C ILE A 423 -16.90 -5.26 29.85
N THR A 424 -15.61 -5.42 29.60
CA THR A 424 -14.97 -4.96 28.36
C THR A 424 -14.55 -6.13 27.50
N LEU A 425 -15.10 -6.18 26.28
CA LEU A 425 -14.71 -7.13 25.24
C LEU A 425 -13.83 -6.41 24.22
N ARG A 426 -12.64 -6.96 23.96
CA ARG A 426 -11.76 -6.55 22.88
C ARG A 426 -11.65 -7.70 21.87
N VAL A 427 -11.98 -7.44 20.61
CA VAL A 427 -11.90 -8.40 19.50
C VAL A 427 -10.86 -7.89 18.50
N ALA A 428 -9.99 -8.78 18.00
CA ALA A 428 -9.01 -8.45 16.98
C ALA A 428 -9.04 -9.45 15.82
N ASP A 429 -8.84 -8.96 14.60
CA ASP A 429 -8.66 -9.79 13.41
C ASP A 429 -7.22 -10.32 13.27
N ARG A 430 -6.96 -11.06 12.20
CA ARG A 430 -5.63 -11.59 11.89
C ARG A 430 -4.68 -10.51 11.36
N ALA A 431 -5.19 -9.44 10.76
CA ALA A 431 -4.40 -8.26 10.36
C ALA A 431 -3.88 -7.47 11.58
N GLY A 432 -4.63 -7.46 12.67
CA GLY A 432 -4.36 -6.71 13.89
C GLY A 432 -5.33 -5.55 14.15
N ASN A 433 -6.39 -5.36 13.35
CA ASN A 433 -7.41 -4.34 13.65
C ASN A 433 -8.24 -4.77 14.85
N VAL A 434 -8.67 -3.78 15.64
CA VAL A 434 -9.24 -4.02 16.97
C VAL A 434 -10.55 -3.28 17.13
N ARG A 435 -11.52 -3.94 17.75
CA ARG A 435 -12.73 -3.32 18.29
C ARG A 435 -12.87 -3.62 19.78
N SER A 436 -13.10 -2.58 20.57
CA SER A 436 -13.44 -2.69 21.99
C SER A 436 -14.86 -2.22 22.25
N VAL A 437 -15.60 -2.94 23.09
CA VAL A 437 -16.94 -2.58 23.57
C VAL A 437 -17.01 -2.82 25.08
N THR A 438 -17.53 -1.84 25.82
CA THR A 438 -17.70 -1.93 27.27
C THR A 438 -19.17 -1.84 27.64
N HIS A 439 -19.67 -2.83 28.36
CA HIS A 439 -20.99 -2.82 28.99
C HIS A 439 -20.84 -2.62 30.50
N THR A 440 -21.67 -1.77 31.08
CA THR A 440 -21.83 -1.68 32.53
C THR A 440 -23.02 -2.54 32.93
N VAL A 441 -22.88 -3.39 33.93
CA VAL A 441 -23.93 -4.30 34.42
C VAL A 441 -24.00 -4.20 35.93
N THR A 442 -25.19 -4.12 36.52
CA THR A 442 -25.35 -4.02 37.97
C THR A 442 -25.72 -5.38 38.55
N VAL A 443 -25.01 -5.85 39.57
CA VAL A 443 -25.39 -7.04 40.35
C VAL A 443 -26.17 -6.57 41.58
N GLY A 444 -27.47 -6.84 41.58
CA GLY A 444 -28.38 -6.53 42.68
C GLY A 444 -28.48 -7.68 43.68
N ARG A 445 -29.10 -7.41 44.84
CA ARG A 445 -29.53 -8.50 45.73
C ARG A 445 -30.61 -9.29 44.99
N SER A 446 -30.56 -10.62 45.06
CA SER A 446 -31.68 -11.44 44.60
C SER A 446 -32.93 -10.98 45.36
N GLY A 447 -33.99 -10.60 44.65
CA GLY A 447 -35.22 -10.19 45.31
C GLY A 447 -35.69 -11.29 46.27
N GLY A 448 -35.67 -10.99 47.57
CA GLY A 448 -36.87 -11.22 48.36
C GLY A 448 -37.96 -10.29 47.81
N ALA A 449 -39.20 -10.76 47.87
CA ALA A 449 -40.38 -10.01 47.43
C ALA A 449 -40.43 -8.58 48.01
N ASN A 450 -41.21 -7.72 47.36
CA ASN A 450 -41.66 -6.42 47.86
C ASN A 450 -41.65 -6.33 49.40
N GLU A 451 -40.79 -5.49 49.96
CA GLU A 451 -41.09 -4.81 51.21
C GLU A 451 -41.21 -3.32 50.90
N GLU A 452 -42.47 -2.93 50.76
CA GLU A 452 -42.95 -1.57 50.95
C GLU A 452 -42.56 -1.13 52.38
N PRO A 453 -41.93 0.05 52.59
CA PRO A 453 -41.71 0.53 53.95
C PRO A 453 -43.04 1.01 54.51
N ALA A 454 -43.40 0.40 55.63
CA ALA A 454 -44.54 0.67 56.50
C ALA A 454 -44.95 2.14 56.57
N GLY A 455 -46.25 2.38 56.38
CA GLY A 455 -46.91 3.60 56.79
C GLY A 455 -46.72 3.84 58.28
N VAL A 456 -46.24 5.03 58.63
CA VAL A 456 -46.30 5.54 60.00
C VAL A 456 -47.59 6.32 60.11
N ALA A 457 -48.55 5.74 60.82
CA ALA A 457 -49.71 6.45 61.35
C ALA A 457 -49.22 7.42 62.44
N GLY A 458 -49.61 8.69 62.31
CA GLY A 458 -49.55 9.70 63.35
C GLY A 458 -50.85 10.49 63.30
N GLU A 459 -51.74 10.21 64.25
CA GLU A 459 -52.99 10.93 64.49
C GLU A 459 -52.75 12.31 65.12
N ASP A 460 -53.62 13.23 64.69
CA ASP A 460 -54.26 14.33 65.42
C ASP A 460 -53.48 15.57 65.90
N GLY A 461 -53.93 16.74 65.39
CA GLY A 461 -53.57 18.05 65.93
C GLY A 461 -54.12 19.25 65.14
N ARG A 462 -55.34 19.66 65.45
CA ARG A 462 -56.14 20.81 64.97
C ARG A 462 -55.44 22.18 64.75
N ALA A 463 -55.95 22.86 63.71
CA ALA A 463 -56.43 24.27 63.61
C ALA A 463 -55.49 25.50 63.51
N GLY A 464 -55.93 26.46 62.67
CA GLY A 464 -55.50 27.88 62.61
C GLY A 464 -54.64 28.18 61.38
N GLY A 465 -55.10 28.95 60.38
CA GLY A 465 -55.16 30.42 60.39
C GLY A 465 -53.96 30.95 59.57
N SER A 466 -54.17 31.25 58.29
CA SER A 466 -54.25 32.61 57.73
C SER A 466 -52.88 33.27 57.46
N ASP A 467 -52.87 33.98 56.33
CA ASP A 467 -52.05 35.14 55.98
C ASP A 467 -50.69 34.97 55.26
N ASP A 468 -50.71 35.59 54.08
CA ASP A 468 -49.69 36.50 53.54
C ASP A 468 -48.37 35.95 53.02
N VAL A 469 -48.31 35.86 51.68
CA VAL A 469 -47.14 36.32 50.92
C VAL A 469 -47.60 37.43 49.99
N VAL A 470 -47.31 38.66 50.39
CA VAL A 470 -47.45 39.89 49.61
C VAL A 470 -46.06 40.53 49.49
N ARG A 471 -45.83 41.15 48.31
CA ARG A 471 -44.72 42.04 47.88
C ARG A 471 -43.43 41.33 47.44
N GLY A 472 -42.82 41.67 46.31
CA GLY A 472 -42.92 42.89 45.51
C GLY A 472 -41.59 43.66 45.53
N GLU A 473 -41.32 44.33 44.41
CA GLU A 473 -40.21 45.28 44.15
C GLU A 473 -38.83 44.67 43.79
N VAL A 474 -38.26 44.87 42.57
CA VAL A 474 -37.88 46.12 41.84
C VAL A 474 -36.69 46.79 42.58
N ASP A 475 -35.54 47.18 42.03
CA ASP A 475 -35.20 47.81 40.76
C ASP A 475 -33.65 47.81 40.55
N GLY A 476 -33.19 48.27 39.37
CA GLY A 476 -31.89 48.97 39.22
C GLY A 476 -30.90 48.34 38.22
N ARG A 477 -30.99 48.69 36.93
CA ARG A 477 -30.20 49.74 36.21
C ARG A 477 -28.66 49.59 36.30
N ALA A 478 -27.99 49.51 35.14
CA ALA A 478 -27.39 50.67 34.44
C ALA A 478 -26.44 50.24 33.30
N HIS A 479 -26.55 50.96 32.17
CA HIS A 479 -25.51 51.58 31.32
C HIS A 479 -24.20 50.80 31.05
N SER A 480 -23.58 50.81 29.86
CA SER A 480 -23.65 51.66 28.67
C SER A 480 -22.59 51.14 27.67
N ASP A 481 -22.85 51.32 26.37
CA ASP A 481 -21.94 51.80 25.30
C ASP A 481 -20.59 51.08 25.04
N GLY A 482 -20.13 50.89 23.81
CA GLY A 482 -20.58 51.45 22.54
C GLY A 482 -19.86 50.83 21.34
N GLU A 483 -20.50 51.04 20.20
CA GLU A 483 -20.11 50.81 18.81
C GLU A 483 -18.72 51.40 18.49
N SER A 484 -17.96 51.00 17.45
CA SER A 484 -18.30 51.31 16.06
C SER A 484 -17.29 50.70 15.06
N ARG A 485 -17.83 50.18 13.97
CA ARG A 485 -17.26 50.03 12.60
C ARG A 485 -17.34 51.41 11.88
N PRO A 486 -17.07 51.63 10.55
CA PRO A 486 -16.39 50.86 9.48
C PRO A 486 -15.56 51.71 8.44
N ALA A 487 -15.08 51.04 7.37
CA ALA A 487 -15.10 51.42 5.93
C ALA A 487 -14.00 52.27 5.22
N SER A 488 -13.39 51.60 4.22
CA SER A 488 -13.14 51.99 2.80
C SER A 488 -12.22 53.15 2.38
N ARG A 489 -11.22 52.86 1.52
CA ARG A 489 -10.97 53.53 0.21
C ARG A 489 -9.82 52.89 -0.60
N ALA A 490 -10.00 52.80 -1.93
CA ALA A 490 -8.98 52.75 -2.99
C ALA A 490 -9.04 54.11 -3.76
N PRO A 491 -8.32 54.43 -4.88
CA PRO A 491 -7.28 53.74 -5.69
C PRO A 491 -6.09 54.69 -6.11
N ASP A 492 -5.39 54.33 -7.22
CA ASP A 492 -4.48 55.13 -8.11
C ASP A 492 -3.01 55.27 -7.65
N ASP A 493 -1.95 55.30 -8.48
CA ASP A 493 -1.60 55.08 -9.91
C ASP A 493 -0.05 55.16 -9.94
N GLU A 494 0.61 54.62 -10.97
CA GLU A 494 1.94 54.99 -11.53
C GLU A 494 2.58 53.79 -12.28
N GLY A 495 2.59 53.92 -13.60
CA GLY A 495 3.36 53.12 -14.56
C GLY A 495 4.81 53.63 -14.79
N PRO A 496 5.48 53.26 -15.90
CA PRO A 496 6.82 52.64 -15.89
C PRO A 496 7.98 53.55 -16.37
N PRO A 497 9.20 53.00 -16.57
CA PRO A 497 9.61 52.81 -17.97
C PRO A 497 10.46 51.56 -18.31
N THR A 498 10.20 51.06 -19.52
CA THR A 498 11.02 50.39 -20.55
C THR A 498 12.52 50.14 -20.35
N ALA A 499 13.02 48.97 -20.79
CA ALA A 499 14.08 48.88 -21.84
C ALA A 499 14.40 47.45 -22.34
N ARG A 500 14.26 47.28 -23.66
CA ARG A 500 15.15 46.64 -24.66
C ARG A 500 15.54 45.15 -24.57
N LEU A 501 15.05 44.41 -25.58
CA LEU A 501 15.77 43.38 -26.33
C LEU A 501 17.01 43.98 -27.04
N PRO A 502 17.99 43.13 -27.40
CA PRO A 502 18.19 42.93 -28.84
C PRO A 502 18.46 41.48 -29.28
N ASP A 503 17.82 41.16 -30.40
CA ASP A 503 18.31 40.51 -31.63
C ASP A 503 19.21 39.26 -31.64
N ALA A 504 18.61 38.20 -32.21
CA ALA A 504 19.03 37.40 -33.37
C ALA A 504 20.50 37.44 -33.87
N GLY A 505 21.03 36.23 -34.13
CA GLY A 505 22.25 36.00 -34.89
C GLY A 505 22.47 34.54 -35.33
N THR A 506 21.88 34.20 -36.48
CA THR A 506 22.39 33.33 -37.58
C THR A 506 23.11 31.97 -37.36
N ALA A 507 22.45 30.92 -37.85
CA ALA A 507 22.88 29.90 -38.83
C ALA A 507 24.37 29.53 -39.03
N ALA A 508 24.70 28.22 -38.94
CA ALA A 508 25.16 27.38 -40.08
C ALA A 508 25.58 25.96 -39.61
N ASP A 509 25.04 24.94 -40.29
CA ASP A 509 25.43 23.51 -40.32
C ASP A 509 26.78 23.29 -41.08
N PRO A 510 27.20 22.06 -41.45
CA PRO A 510 27.47 20.83 -40.68
C PRO A 510 28.87 20.23 -41.03
N VAL A 511 29.45 19.36 -40.19
CA VAL A 511 30.47 18.40 -40.67
C VAL A 511 30.42 17.07 -39.88
N THR A 512 29.99 16.02 -40.58
CA THR A 512 30.43 14.62 -40.48
C THR A 512 30.71 14.17 -41.93
N PRO A 513 31.44 13.06 -42.24
CA PRO A 513 31.69 11.87 -41.42
C PRO A 513 33.13 11.28 -41.51
N ALA A 514 33.44 10.31 -40.65
CA ALA A 514 34.37 9.23 -40.98
C ALA A 514 34.16 8.00 -40.06
N GLU A 515 33.63 6.94 -40.66
CA GLU A 515 33.81 5.51 -40.34
C GLU A 515 34.22 4.85 -41.68
N PRO A 516 34.61 3.56 -41.76
CA PRO A 516 34.88 2.57 -40.71
C PRO A 516 36.23 1.84 -40.91
N GLU A 517 36.68 1.04 -39.94
CA GLU A 517 37.45 -0.17 -40.29
C GLU A 517 37.01 -1.41 -39.51
N THR A 518 36.98 -2.47 -40.29
CA THR A 518 36.54 -3.85 -40.07
C THR A 518 37.52 -4.64 -39.20
N SER A 519 37.03 -5.61 -38.43
CA SER A 519 37.41 -7.03 -38.60
C SER A 519 36.90 -7.94 -37.46
N SER A 520 36.19 -8.99 -37.87
CA SER A 520 36.11 -10.32 -37.24
C SER A 520 36.82 -11.26 -38.23
N PRO A 521 37.40 -12.42 -37.84
CA PRO A 521 36.56 -13.61 -37.59
C PRO A 521 37.14 -14.73 -36.70
N ALA A 522 36.29 -15.78 -36.56
CA ALA A 522 36.56 -17.17 -36.13
C ALA A 522 36.77 -17.37 -34.61
N GLY A 523 36.11 -18.31 -33.93
CA GLY A 523 35.69 -19.69 -34.26
C GLY A 523 36.20 -20.55 -33.09
N VAL A 524 35.41 -21.43 -32.47
CA VAL A 524 35.57 -22.90 -32.51
C VAL A 524 34.46 -23.56 -31.66
N ALA A 525 33.99 -24.68 -32.18
CA ALA A 525 32.97 -25.62 -31.75
C ALA A 525 33.24 -26.31 -30.37
N ALA A 526 32.22 -26.55 -29.55
CA ALA A 526 31.46 -27.81 -29.36
C ALA A 526 32.19 -28.92 -28.57
N GLN A 527 31.57 -29.37 -27.47
CA GLN A 527 31.38 -30.81 -27.21
C GLN A 527 30.32 -31.07 -26.13
N GLU A 528 29.36 -31.92 -26.50
CA GLU A 528 28.40 -32.58 -25.63
C GLU A 528 29.07 -33.70 -24.81
N SER A 529 28.57 -34.00 -23.61
CA SER A 529 28.44 -35.40 -23.20
C SER A 529 27.24 -35.59 -22.28
N SER A 530 26.51 -36.66 -22.61
CA SER A 530 25.31 -37.17 -21.96
C SER A 530 25.68 -38.10 -20.81
N GLY A 531 24.90 -38.11 -19.74
CA GLY A 531 24.97 -39.13 -18.69
C GLY A 531 23.74 -39.08 -17.78
N ARG A 532 22.76 -39.93 -18.07
CA ARG A 532 21.53 -40.15 -17.29
C ARG A 532 21.79 -41.27 -16.28
N GLN A 533 21.54 -41.05 -14.99
CA GLN A 533 21.32 -42.12 -14.01
C GLN A 533 20.59 -41.57 -12.76
N GLU A 534 19.48 -42.22 -12.42
CA GLU A 534 18.73 -42.16 -11.15
C GLU A 534 18.55 -43.61 -10.66
N PRO A 535 18.14 -43.87 -9.41
CA PRO A 535 18.51 -43.21 -8.15
C PRO A 535 18.91 -44.24 -7.07
N ALA A 536 19.54 -43.79 -5.98
CA ALA A 536 19.64 -44.58 -4.75
C ALA A 536 19.58 -43.66 -3.52
N ASP A 537 18.72 -44.05 -2.58
CA ASP A 537 18.54 -43.45 -1.26
C ASP A 537 19.85 -43.42 -0.46
N HIS A 538 20.14 -42.31 0.20
CA HIS A 538 20.76 -42.31 1.52
C HIS A 538 20.53 -40.99 2.28
N ASP A 539 20.14 -41.19 3.55
CA ASP A 539 19.92 -40.23 4.63
C ASP A 539 21.23 -39.59 5.14
N ALA A 540 21.05 -38.50 5.90
CA ALA A 540 21.96 -37.83 6.82
C ALA A 540 22.79 -36.63 6.32
N SER A 541 22.28 -35.45 6.70
CA SER A 541 23.01 -34.31 7.27
C SER A 541 24.25 -33.81 6.52
N GLN A 542 24.05 -32.83 5.64
CA GLN A 542 25.07 -31.82 5.36
C GLN A 542 24.47 -30.41 5.41
N THR A 543 25.14 -29.58 6.20
CA THR A 543 24.93 -28.15 6.39
C THR A 543 25.07 -27.41 5.05
N VAL A 544 23.93 -26.99 4.50
CA VAL A 544 23.88 -26.11 3.33
C VAL A 544 24.35 -24.71 3.76
N LYS A 545 25.50 -24.27 3.22
CA LYS A 545 25.95 -22.88 3.29
C LYS A 545 24.87 -21.97 2.66
N PRO A 546 24.52 -20.83 3.28
CA PRO A 546 23.54 -19.91 2.70
C PRO A 546 24.06 -19.30 1.39
N ASP A 547 23.20 -19.21 0.38
CA ASP A 547 23.53 -18.60 -0.90
C ASP A 547 23.87 -17.10 -0.72
N ALA A 548 24.91 -16.64 -1.41
CA ALA A 548 25.42 -15.27 -1.33
C ALA A 548 24.61 -14.27 -2.19
N HIS A 549 23.43 -14.66 -2.71
CA HIS A 549 22.59 -13.84 -3.60
C HIS A 549 21.32 -13.34 -2.89
N GLY A 550 20.76 -14.10 -1.95
CA GLY A 550 19.63 -13.68 -1.11
C GLY A 550 20.00 -12.65 -0.05
N GLN A 551 21.23 -12.69 0.48
CA GLN A 551 21.73 -11.66 1.40
C GLN A 551 22.05 -10.33 0.71
N LYS A 552 22.34 -10.35 -0.60
CA LYS A 552 22.55 -9.11 -1.39
C LYS A 552 21.27 -8.30 -1.51
N ASN A 553 20.08 -8.90 -1.58
CA ASN A 553 18.82 -8.14 -1.72
C ASN A 553 18.37 -7.43 -0.44
N LEU A 554 18.63 -8.02 0.74
CA LEU A 554 18.41 -7.31 2.00
C LEU A 554 19.43 -6.17 2.17
N LEU A 555 20.68 -6.38 1.75
CA LEU A 555 21.74 -5.37 1.65
C LEU A 555 21.59 -4.43 0.44
N PHE A 556 20.66 -4.64 -0.49
CA PHE A 556 20.40 -3.77 -1.66
C PHE A 556 19.28 -2.78 -1.34
N LEU A 557 18.27 -3.22 -0.58
CA LEU A 557 17.26 -2.34 0.03
C LEU A 557 17.82 -1.57 1.24
N LEU A 558 18.81 -2.13 1.96
CA LEU A 558 19.64 -1.38 2.93
C LEU A 558 20.85 -0.65 2.29
N GLY A 559 21.28 -1.05 1.10
CA GLY A 559 22.48 -0.53 0.43
C GLY A 559 22.30 0.86 -0.16
N LEU A 560 21.06 1.25 -0.49
CA LEU A 560 20.71 2.63 -0.79
C LEU A 560 20.90 3.57 0.41
N ALA A 561 21.05 3.07 1.64
CA ALA A 561 21.28 3.89 2.83
C ALA A 561 22.77 4.02 3.25
N LEU A 562 23.70 3.26 2.66
CA LEU A 562 25.09 3.20 3.12
C LEU A 562 26.18 3.57 2.09
N ALA A 563 25.86 3.70 0.79
CA ALA A 563 26.86 4.02 -0.23
C ALA A 563 27.20 5.53 -0.37
N SER A 564 26.65 6.42 0.46
CA SER A 564 26.89 7.87 0.40
C SER A 564 27.65 8.44 1.61
N ALA A 565 28.10 7.60 2.55
CA ALA A 565 28.84 8.03 3.74
C ALA A 565 30.38 7.94 3.61
N ALA A 566 30.92 7.63 2.42
CA ALA A 566 32.35 7.41 2.22
C ALA A 566 33.00 8.37 1.20
N GLY A 567 32.54 9.63 1.16
CA GLY A 567 33.12 10.65 0.29
C GLY A 567 33.15 12.02 0.95
N GLY A 568 34.05 12.22 1.91
CA GLY A 568 34.32 13.54 2.49
C GLY A 568 35.02 13.51 3.84
N PHE A 569 36.35 13.69 3.80
CA PHE A 569 37.28 13.99 4.91
C PHE A 569 37.51 12.92 5.99
N GLY A 570 38.76 12.45 6.03
CA GLY A 570 39.25 11.52 7.03
C GLY A 570 39.39 12.15 8.41
N LEU A 571 39.08 11.36 9.43
CA LEU A 571 39.85 11.19 10.67
C LEU A 571 39.40 9.85 11.28
N ALA A 572 40.34 8.92 11.37
CA ALA A 572 40.13 7.56 11.83
C ALA A 572 40.08 7.44 13.37
N SER A 573 39.53 6.31 13.83
CA SER A 573 40.02 5.49 14.96
C SER A 573 39.38 5.55 16.37
N SER A 574 38.14 6.02 16.57
CA SER A 574 37.49 5.88 17.90
C SER A 574 36.05 5.32 17.95
N GLN A 575 35.37 5.14 16.81
CA GLN A 575 33.98 4.62 16.79
C GLN A 575 33.87 3.10 16.54
N HIS A 576 34.86 2.46 15.93
CA HIS A 576 34.85 0.99 15.72
C HIS A 576 35.00 0.18 17.02
N ALA A 577 35.65 0.73 18.05
CA ALA A 577 35.85 0.03 19.32
C ALA A 577 34.58 -0.03 20.21
N ARG A 578 33.61 0.88 20.03
CA ARG A 578 32.39 0.94 20.87
C ARG A 578 31.26 0.05 20.38
N ILE A 579 31.24 -0.29 19.08
CA ILE A 579 30.23 -1.18 18.49
C ILE A 579 30.58 -2.66 18.76
N GLY A 580 31.87 -3.01 18.78
CA GLY A 580 32.32 -4.36 19.13
C GLY A 580 32.00 -4.77 20.57
N ALA A 581 32.14 -3.85 21.53
CA ALA A 581 31.90 -4.14 22.96
C ALA A 581 30.42 -4.32 23.33
N ALA A 582 29.49 -3.76 22.53
CA ALA A 582 28.04 -3.91 22.75
C ALA A 582 27.51 -5.26 22.22
N ALA A 583 28.08 -5.77 21.12
CA ALA A 583 27.71 -7.06 20.54
C ALA A 583 28.19 -8.25 21.39
N GLN A 584 29.26 -8.08 22.17
CA GLN A 584 29.78 -9.13 23.06
C GLN A 584 28.96 -9.26 24.36
N ARG A 585 28.48 -8.14 24.93
CA ARG A 585 27.61 -8.16 26.14
C ARG A 585 26.21 -8.73 25.90
N LEU A 586 25.71 -8.69 24.66
CA LEU A 586 24.42 -9.29 24.28
C LEU A 586 24.48 -10.81 24.05
N ARG A 587 25.68 -11.41 23.94
CA ARG A 587 25.84 -12.87 23.81
C ARG A 587 25.95 -13.59 25.16
N GLU A 588 26.18 -12.86 26.25
CA GLU A 588 26.46 -13.46 27.57
C GLU A 588 25.27 -13.44 28.54
N THR A 589 24.10 -12.90 28.13
CA THR A 589 22.95 -12.70 29.04
C THR A 589 21.60 -13.15 28.44
N ALA A 590 21.42 -14.46 28.21
CA ALA A 590 20.15 -15.16 28.41
C ALA A 590 20.32 -16.68 28.14
N PRO A 591 19.94 -17.57 29.08
CA PRO A 591 19.98 -19.01 28.86
C PRO A 591 18.77 -19.46 28.01
N PHE A 592 19.06 -20.26 26.99
CA PHE A 592 18.08 -21.08 26.28
C PHE A 592 17.74 -22.30 27.14
N ASP A 593 16.46 -22.60 27.30
CA ASP A 593 15.99 -23.97 27.48
C ASP A 593 14.75 -24.21 26.60
N ARG A 594 14.66 -25.46 26.15
CA ARG A 594 14.06 -25.99 24.90
C ARG A 594 12.66 -25.55 24.48
#